data_AF-A0A351LGP6-F1
#
_entry.id   AF-A0A351LGP6-F1
#
_cell.length_a   1.000
_cell.length_b   1.000
_cell.length_c   1.000
_cell.angle_alpha   90.00
_cell.angle_beta   90.00
_cell.angle_gamma   90.00
#
_symmetry.space_group_name_H-M   'P 1'
#
loop_
_entity.id
_entity.type
_entity.pdbx_description
1 polymer ?
#
loop_
_entity_poly.entity_id
_entity_poly.type
_entity_poly.pdbx_seq_one_letter_code
_entity_poly.pdbx_strand_id
1 'polypeptide(L)' 'MAEKSKRGFASMDQEKQREIASKGGKAAHEKGTAHEFTPEEAREAGRKGGEAVSQNREHMSEIGRKGGESSRKKSE' A
#
# COMPACT_ATOMS: atom_id res chain seq x y z
N MET A 1 6.09 -29.80 27.85
CA MET A 1 6.20 -28.42 27.30
C MET A 1 5.19 -28.31 26.17
N ALA A 2 4.19 -27.44 26.28
CA ALA A 2 3.17 -27.28 25.24
C ALA A 2 3.79 -26.59 24.02
N GLU A 3 3.76 -27.27 22.86
CA GLU A 3 4.21 -26.72 21.59
C GLU A 3 3.39 -25.46 21.27
N LYS A 4 4.04 -24.31 21.08
CA LYS A 4 3.35 -23.06 20.70
C LYS A 4 2.82 -23.22 19.27
N SER A 5 1.55 -23.58 19.15
CA SER A 5 0.89 -23.66 17.84
C SER A 5 0.98 -22.30 17.13
N LYS A 6 1.47 -22.30 15.88
CA LYS A 6 1.49 -21.12 14.98
C LYS A 6 0.06 -20.66 14.71
N ARG A 7 -0.44 -19.76 15.56
CA ARG A 7 -1.78 -19.19 15.48
C ARG A 7 -1.68 -17.68 15.37
N GLY A 8 -2.65 -17.08 14.70
CA GLY A 8 -2.75 -15.63 14.55
C GLY A 8 -2.57 -15.16 13.11
N PHE A 9 -2.83 -13.87 12.92
CA PHE A 9 -2.92 -13.25 11.60
C PHE A 9 -1.63 -13.40 10.77
N ALA A 10 -0.47 -13.26 11.42
CA ALA A 10 0.84 -13.39 10.79
C ALA A 10 1.24 -14.84 10.48
N SER A 11 0.54 -15.84 11.03
CA SER A 11 0.77 -17.26 10.74
C SER A 11 -0.17 -17.81 9.66
N MET A 12 -1.07 -16.97 9.11
CA MET A 12 -1.95 -17.35 8.00
C MET A 12 -1.20 -17.36 6.66
N ASP A 13 -1.82 -18.01 5.68
CA ASP A 13 -1.44 -17.87 4.28
C ASP A 13 -1.54 -16.40 3.81
N GLN A 14 -0.66 -15.99 2.89
CA GLN A 14 -0.56 -14.61 2.41
C GLN A 14 -1.81 -14.14 1.67
N GLU A 15 -2.44 -15.00 0.86
CA GLU A 15 -3.66 -14.63 0.14
C GLU A 15 -4.80 -14.41 1.12
N LYS A 16 -4.93 -15.32 2.10
CA LYS A 16 -5.92 -15.20 3.17
C LYS A 16 -5.68 -13.95 4.03
N GLN A 17 -4.44 -13.66 4.37
CA GLN A 17 -4.08 -12.46 5.14
C GLN A 17 -4.45 -11.18 4.37
N ARG A 18 -4.15 -11.13 3.07
CA ARG A 18 -4.50 -10.01 2.20
C ARG A 18 -6.00 -9.83 2.08
N GLU A 19 -6.75 -10.92 1.91
CA GLU A 19 -8.20 -10.88 1.82
C GLU A 19 -8.83 -10.31 3.10
N ILE A 20 -8.38 -10.80 4.27
CA ILE A 20 -8.91 -10.32 5.55
C ILE A 20 -8.52 -8.86 5.79
N ALA A 21 -7.27 -8.46 5.47
CA ALA A 21 -6.84 -7.07 5.58
C ALA A 21 -7.68 -6.15 4.68
N SER A 22 -7.97 -6.58 3.45
CA SER A 22 -8.82 -5.85 2.50
C SER A 22 -10.24 -5.70 3.03
N LYS A 23 -10.85 -6.79 3.52
CA LYS A 23 -12.19 -6.77 4.12
C LYS A 23 -12.26 -5.87 5.35
N GLY A 24 -11.24 -5.93 6.22
CA GLY A 24 -11.14 -5.07 7.41
C GLY A 24 -11.07 -3.58 7.06
N GLY A 25 -10.25 -3.20 6.08
CA GLY A 25 -10.16 -1.82 5.61
C GLY A 25 -11.49 -1.30 5.05
N LYS A 26 -12.15 -2.09 4.18
CA LYS A 26 -13.47 -1.74 3.63
C LYS A 26 -14.52 -1.55 4.72
N ALA A 27 -14.57 -2.49 5.67
CA ALA A 27 -15.51 -2.41 6.79
C ALA A 27 -15.24 -1.21 7.70
N ALA A 28 -13.97 -0.83 7.91
CA ALA A 28 -13.62 0.34 8.72
C ALA A 28 -14.08 1.65 8.08
N HIS A 29 -13.95 1.77 6.75
CA HIS A 29 -14.49 2.89 5.97
C HIS A 29 -16.02 2.90 5.97
N GLU A 30 -16.67 1.78 5.70
CA GLU A 30 -18.14 1.67 5.72
C GLU A 30 -18.73 2.05 7.09
N LYS A 31 -18.05 1.69 8.18
CA LYS A 31 -18.46 2.00 9.55
C LYS A 31 -18.07 3.42 10.02
N GLY A 32 -17.39 4.22 9.20
CA GLY A 32 -16.90 5.55 9.58
C GLY A 32 -15.85 5.56 10.69
N THR A 33 -15.24 4.40 10.97
CA THR A 33 -14.17 4.27 11.98
C THR A 33 -12.78 4.52 11.40
N ALA A 34 -12.64 4.44 10.08
CA ALA A 34 -11.44 4.84 9.39
C ALA A 34 -11.36 6.37 9.29
N HIS A 35 -10.14 6.90 9.27
CA HIS A 35 -9.91 8.30 8.96
C HIS A 35 -10.27 8.55 7.48
N GLU A 36 -11.23 9.44 7.25
CA GLU A 36 -11.57 9.91 5.92
C GLU A 36 -10.74 11.15 5.62
N PHE A 37 -9.87 11.04 4.62
CA PHE A 37 -9.13 12.20 4.15
C PHE A 37 -10.07 13.08 3.33
N THR A 38 -10.12 14.36 3.67
CA THR A 38 -10.65 15.34 2.73
C THR A 38 -9.77 15.39 1.47
N PRO A 39 -10.29 15.86 0.32
CA PRO A 39 -9.49 16.02 -0.90
C PRO A 39 -8.24 16.88 -0.68
N GLU A 40 -8.32 17.88 0.20
CA GLU A 40 -7.19 18.74 0.55
C GLU A 40 -6.13 18.01 1.37
N GLU A 41 -6.55 17.24 2.39
CA GLU A 41 -5.64 16.42 3.20
C GLU A 41 -4.96 15.33 2.38
N ALA A 42 -5.71 14.66 1.49
CA ALA A 42 -5.14 13.66 0.58
C ALA A 42 -4.08 14.29 -0.33
N ARG A 43 -4.31 15.52 -0.81
CA ARG A 43 -3.38 16.27 -1.65
C ARG A 43 -2.13 16.67 -0.87
N GLU A 44 -2.27 17.14 0.36
CA GLU A 44 -1.15 17.51 1.22
C GLU A 44 -0.31 16.29 1.60
N ALA A 45 -0.94 15.18 1.99
CA ALA A 45 -0.26 13.93 2.28
C ALA A 45 0.50 13.42 1.04
N GLY A 46 -0.13 13.47 -0.13
CA GLY A 46 0.51 13.15 -1.40
C GLY A 46 1.70 14.05 -1.72
N ARG A 47 1.56 15.37 -1.51
CA ARG A 47 2.65 16.35 -1.70
C ARG A 47 3.83 16.02 -0.79
N LYS A 48 3.59 15.87 0.52
CA LYS A 48 4.63 15.59 1.51
C LYS A 48 5.33 14.25 1.25
N GLY A 49 4.58 13.22 0.88
CA GLY A 49 5.14 11.93 0.50
C GLY A 49 5.99 12.02 -0.77
N GLY A 50 5.50 12.74 -1.78
CA GLY A 50 6.24 13.02 -3.01
C GLY A 50 7.55 13.78 -2.75
N GLU A 51 7.49 14.83 -1.92
CA GLU A 51 8.67 15.59 -1.50
C GLU A 51 9.71 14.68 -0.84
N ALA A 52 9.30 13.83 0.11
CA ALA A 52 10.19 12.92 0.82
C ALA A 52 10.89 11.92 -0.13
N VAL A 53 10.15 11.34 -1.07
CA VAL A 53 10.73 10.36 -2.02
C VAL A 53 11.58 11.05 -3.10
N SER A 54 11.19 12.26 -3.51
CA SER A 54 11.86 13.00 -4.59
C SER A 54 13.28 13.46 -4.26
N GLN A 55 13.67 13.46 -2.97
CA GLN A 55 15.03 13.82 -2.55
C GLN A 55 16.10 12.88 -3.12
N ASN A 56 15.74 11.63 -3.43
CA ASN A 56 16.66 10.68 -4.07
C ASN A 56 16.46 10.66 -5.60
N ARG A 57 17.31 11.41 -6.30
CA ARG A 57 17.26 11.57 -7.75
C ARG A 57 17.53 10.27 -8.52
N GLU A 58 18.42 9.41 -8.03
CA GLU A 58 18.73 8.13 -8.68
C GLU A 58 17.54 7.18 -8.59
N HIS A 59 16.93 7.09 -7.41
CA HIS A 59 15.72 6.30 -7.18
C HIS A 59 14.55 6.76 -8.06
N MET A 60 14.33 8.07 -8.17
CA MET A 60 13.28 8.63 -9.05
C MET A 60 13.53 8.30 -10.52
N SER A 61 14.79 8.33 -10.94
CA SER A 61 15.19 7.99 -12.31
C SER A 61 14.97 6.52 -12.62
N GLU A 62 15.22 5.63 -11.66
CA GLU A 62 14.93 4.19 -11.75
C GLU A 62 13.43 3.91 -11.83
N ILE A 63 12.63 4.55 -10.97
CA ILE A 63 11.16 4.45 -11.01
C ILE A 63 10.63 4.90 -12.37
N GLY A 64 11.10 6.05 -12.88
CA GLY A 64 10.69 6.58 -14.19
C GLY A 64 11.03 5.64 -15.34
N ARG A 65 12.25 5.06 -15.33
CA ARG A 65 12.68 4.07 -16.32
C ARG A 65 11.78 2.84 -16.30
N LYS A 66 11.58 2.23 -15.13
CA LYS A 66 10.73 1.04 -14.95
C LYS A 66 9.28 1.30 -15.35
N GLY A 67 8.76 2.48 -15.05
CA GLY A 67 7.44 2.92 -15.48
C GLY A 67 7.30 3.00 -17.00
N GLY A 68 8.30 3.58 -17.68
CA GLY A 68 8.36 3.67 -19.14
C GLY A 68 8.51 2.31 -19.84
N GLU A 69 9.28 1.39 -19.26
CA GLU A 69 9.41 0.02 -19.78
C GLU A 69 8.08 -0.76 -19.64
N SER A 70 7.38 -0.57 -18.53
CA SER A 70 6.11 -1.23 -18.26
C SER A 70 4.98 -0.71 -19.15
N SER A 71 4.97 0.58 -19.49
CA SER A 71 3.97 1.14 -20.40
C SER A 71 4.19 0.70 -21.85
N ARG A 72 5.46 0.61 -22.30
CA ARG A 72 5.81 0.11 -23.64
C ARG A 72 5.42 -1.36 -23.83
N LYS A 73 5.71 -2.22 -22.86
CA LYS A 73 5.34 -3.65 -22.91
C LYS A 73 3.82 -3.91 -22.92
N LYS A 74 3.00 -2.93 -22.54
CA LYS A 74 1.54 -3.05 -22.52
C LYS A 74 0.90 -2.62 -23.85
N SER A 75 1.67 -1.97 -24.73
CA SER A 75 1.26 -1.49 -26.05
C SER A 75 1.71 -2.40 -27.20
N GLU A 76 2.37 -3.52 -26.89
CA GLU A 76 2.65 -4.65 -27.79
C GLU A 76 1.73 -5.82 -27.45
#